data_AF-A0A7S0I672-F1
#
_entry.id   AF-A0A7S0I672-F1
#
_cell.length_a   1.000
_cell.length_b   1.000
_cell.length_c   1.000
_cell.angle_alpha   90.00
_cell.angle_beta   90.00
_cell.angle_gamma   90.00
#
_symmetry.space_group_name_H-M   'P 1'
#
loop_
_entity.id
_entity.type
_entity.pdbx_description
1 polymer ?
#
loop_
_entity_poly.entity_id
_entity_poly.type
_entity_poly.pdbx_seq_one_letter_code
_entity_poly.pdbx_strand_id
1 'polypeptide(L)'
;RLVEVEKLVEVERVYERVVEVEVEREVEQFVDVEREVGVRHEEVERMRAELEMQAERDKSQLLEQQLDLREQKLRLTQEMQATKQTVRDHRDEQIRAASRLKQLQSKLVQGGVNLMEQEEEQRLAASAMEEEIAERKRQEQELLSEQELEEEARLGMEEHYNSLQEEADAKTRKLKKLWGKYKGAQAEVADLQAEFQREKEDILDTIRELSRQLKLKQLIMSSFIPLEQLSKIERRSEWDEATETWRIARIQYAGNAMRHKRRDPPRSPETGVNSPTSRRGLDSGDGPPLPDVAAELSSVFFSYQPDPAALAEEEAALSAEQEAANEVELAQRSRMNEMQERQRRRQEQSELDAVMGL
;
A
#
# COMPACT_ATOMS: atom_id res chain seq x y z
N ARG A 1 -34.16 -49.18 16.56
CA ARG A 1 -35.33 -48.55 17.23
C ARG A 1 -36.33 -49.60 17.72
N LEU A 2 -36.85 -50.51 16.89
CA LEU A 2 -37.77 -51.58 17.36
C LEU A 2 -37.14 -52.57 18.36
N VAL A 3 -35.89 -53.01 18.13
CA VAL A 3 -35.19 -54.00 18.99
C VAL A 3 -34.84 -53.48 20.40
N GLU A 4 -34.71 -52.17 20.59
CA GLU A 4 -34.42 -51.59 21.92
C GLU A 4 -35.70 -51.31 22.73
N VAL A 5 -36.84 -51.18 22.07
CA VAL A 5 -38.15 -51.03 22.73
C VAL A 5 -38.62 -52.39 23.27
N GLU A 6 -38.42 -53.47 22.52
CA GLU A 6 -38.75 -54.84 22.97
C GLU A 6 -37.95 -55.27 24.21
N LYS A 7 -36.65 -54.95 24.26
CA LYS A 7 -35.80 -55.26 25.43
C LYS A 7 -36.18 -54.48 26.69
N LEU A 8 -36.75 -53.27 26.55
CA LEU A 8 -37.22 -52.48 27.69
C LEU A 8 -38.55 -52.99 28.24
N VAL A 9 -39.47 -53.40 27.36
CA VAL A 9 -40.73 -54.04 27.76
C VAL A 9 -40.46 -55.38 28.47
N GLU A 10 -39.40 -56.10 28.09
CA GLU A 10 -38.97 -57.30 28.82
C GLU A 10 -38.38 -56.98 30.20
N VAL A 11 -37.61 -55.90 30.34
CA VAL A 11 -37.03 -55.50 31.63
C VAL A 11 -38.10 -54.96 32.59
N GLU A 12 -39.07 -54.17 32.11
CA GLU A 12 -40.23 -53.74 32.90
C GLU A 12 -41.06 -54.93 33.40
N ARG A 13 -41.34 -55.91 32.53
CA ARG A 13 -42.08 -57.14 32.90
C ARG A 13 -41.32 -58.07 33.84
N VAL A 14 -40.00 -57.95 33.91
CA VAL A 14 -39.18 -58.71 34.87
C VAL A 14 -39.14 -58.00 36.21
N TYR A 15 -39.01 -56.67 36.24
CA TYR A 15 -39.08 -55.89 37.48
C TYR A 15 -40.47 -55.95 38.14
N GLU A 16 -41.56 -55.86 37.38
CA GLU A 16 -42.91 -56.01 37.94
C GLU A 16 -43.14 -57.39 38.56
N ARG A 17 -42.66 -58.45 37.91
CA ARG A 17 -42.75 -59.82 38.46
C ARG A 17 -41.84 -60.05 39.69
N VAL A 18 -40.69 -59.39 39.79
CA VAL A 18 -39.81 -59.53 40.95
C VAL A 18 -40.38 -58.78 42.15
N VAL A 19 -40.94 -57.59 41.94
CA VAL A 19 -41.60 -56.81 43.01
C VAL A 19 -42.88 -57.49 43.49
N GLU A 20 -43.72 -58.04 42.60
CA GLU A 20 -44.88 -58.84 43.02
C GLU A 20 -44.48 -60.06 43.85
N VAL A 21 -43.43 -60.80 43.44
CA VAL A 21 -42.98 -62.00 44.15
C VAL A 21 -42.30 -61.69 45.49
N GLU A 22 -41.62 -60.55 45.62
CA GLU A 22 -41.05 -60.11 46.91
C GLU A 22 -42.14 -59.62 47.87
N VAL A 23 -43.14 -58.89 47.38
CA VAL A 23 -44.31 -58.48 48.17
C VAL A 23 -45.12 -59.70 48.62
N GLU A 24 -45.36 -60.69 47.74
CA GLU A 24 -46.05 -61.94 48.11
C GLU A 24 -45.28 -62.76 49.17
N ARG A 25 -43.95 -62.84 49.06
CA ARG A 25 -43.09 -63.56 50.02
C ARG A 25 -43.04 -62.88 51.38
N GLU A 26 -43.02 -61.55 51.43
CA GLU A 26 -43.10 -60.83 52.70
C GLU A 26 -44.51 -60.95 53.29
N VAL A 27 -45.57 -60.90 52.48
CA VAL A 27 -46.95 -61.16 52.92
C VAL A 27 -47.12 -62.57 53.51
N GLU A 28 -46.52 -63.61 52.93
CA GLU A 28 -46.51 -64.95 53.51
C GLU A 28 -45.78 -65.00 54.86
N GLN A 29 -44.64 -64.30 54.99
CA GLN A 29 -43.92 -64.18 56.26
C GLN A 29 -44.72 -63.40 57.33
N PHE A 30 -45.56 -62.45 56.94
CA PHE A 30 -46.46 -61.74 57.86
C PHE A 30 -47.70 -62.57 58.26
N VAL A 31 -48.22 -63.44 57.37
CA VAL A 31 -49.32 -64.37 57.69
C VAL A 31 -48.87 -65.48 58.65
N ASP A 32 -47.60 -65.87 58.60
CA ASP A 32 -47.03 -66.80 59.58
C ASP A 32 -46.83 -66.15 60.96
N VAL A 33 -46.57 -64.84 61.02
CA VAL A 33 -46.53 -64.06 62.29
C VAL A 33 -47.93 -63.84 62.87
N GLU A 34 -48.98 -63.73 62.04
CA GLU A 34 -50.39 -63.67 62.48
C GLU A 34 -50.85 -64.93 63.22
N ARG A 35 -50.21 -66.09 63.00
CA ARG A 35 -50.54 -67.33 63.74
C ARG A 35 -49.89 -67.41 65.12
N GLU A 36 -48.82 -66.66 65.39
CA GLU A 36 -48.07 -66.75 66.65
C GLU A 36 -48.25 -65.57 67.60
N VAL A 37 -48.65 -64.37 67.14
CA VAL A 37 -48.84 -63.20 68.02
C VAL A 37 -50.09 -62.42 67.62
N GLY A 38 -51.11 -62.42 68.49
CA GLY A 38 -52.38 -61.71 68.29
C GLY A 38 -52.24 -60.18 68.28
N VAL A 39 -51.72 -59.63 67.19
CA VAL A 39 -51.72 -58.19 66.89
C VAL A 39 -53.01 -57.85 66.16
N ARG A 40 -53.59 -56.68 66.44
CA ARG A 40 -54.86 -56.24 65.84
C ARG A 40 -54.67 -56.06 64.33
N HIS A 41 -55.53 -56.69 63.53
CA HIS A 41 -55.54 -56.66 62.06
C HIS A 41 -55.39 -55.24 61.47
N GLU A 42 -55.89 -54.21 62.16
CA GLU A 42 -55.78 -52.81 61.73
C GLU A 42 -54.35 -52.23 61.69
N GLU A 43 -53.42 -52.75 62.50
CA GLU A 43 -52.02 -52.25 62.54
C GLU A 43 -51.15 -52.86 61.43
N VAL A 44 -51.42 -54.12 61.08
CA VAL A 44 -50.75 -54.82 59.96
C VAL A 44 -51.16 -54.21 58.62
N GLU A 45 -52.45 -53.90 58.45
CA GLU A 45 -52.96 -53.22 57.25
C GLU A 45 -52.39 -51.80 57.07
N ARG A 46 -52.15 -51.06 58.17
CA ARG A 46 -51.47 -49.75 58.10
C ARG A 46 -50.02 -49.87 57.68
N MET A 47 -49.27 -50.84 58.22
CA MET A 47 -47.88 -51.06 57.81
C MET A 47 -47.78 -51.53 56.35
N ARG A 48 -48.73 -52.36 55.87
CA ARG A 48 -48.82 -52.75 54.46
C ARG A 48 -49.08 -51.55 53.56
N ALA A 49 -50.07 -50.72 53.88
CA ALA A 49 -50.38 -49.52 53.11
C ALA A 49 -49.21 -48.50 53.10
N GLU A 50 -48.44 -48.40 54.20
CA GLU A 50 -47.24 -47.56 54.27
C GLU A 50 -46.09 -48.09 53.40
N LEU A 51 -45.86 -49.42 53.40
CA LEU A 51 -44.85 -50.08 52.55
C LEU A 51 -45.21 -49.98 51.07
N GLU A 52 -46.48 -50.20 50.70
CA GLU A 52 -46.96 -50.04 49.34
C GLU A 52 -46.79 -48.60 48.84
N MET A 53 -47.13 -47.61 49.68
CA MET A 53 -46.91 -46.19 49.37
C MET A 53 -45.43 -45.81 49.23
N GLN A 54 -44.53 -46.45 49.98
CA GLN A 54 -43.08 -46.25 49.82
C GLN A 54 -42.57 -46.89 48.52
N ALA A 55 -43.00 -48.10 48.20
CA ALA A 55 -42.65 -48.80 46.97
C ALA A 55 -43.14 -48.05 45.71
N GLU A 56 -44.35 -47.48 45.75
CA GLU A 56 -44.87 -46.67 44.65
C GLU A 56 -44.06 -45.37 44.43
N ARG A 57 -43.58 -44.75 45.51
CA ARG A 57 -42.73 -43.56 45.45
C ARG A 57 -41.36 -43.88 44.89
N ASP A 58 -40.74 -44.97 45.33
CA ASP A 58 -39.43 -45.41 44.84
C ASP A 58 -39.49 -45.84 43.37
N LYS A 59 -40.57 -46.53 42.96
CA LYS A 59 -40.85 -46.85 41.55
C LYS A 59 -40.97 -45.59 40.70
N SER A 60 -41.69 -44.58 41.20
CA SER A 60 -41.86 -43.30 40.50
C SER A 60 -40.55 -42.54 40.35
N GLN A 61 -39.71 -42.49 41.40
CA GLN A 61 -38.40 -41.83 41.36
C GLN A 61 -37.42 -42.52 40.40
N LEU A 62 -37.40 -43.85 40.38
CA LEU A 62 -36.55 -44.61 39.46
C LEU A 62 -36.95 -44.39 38.00
N LEU A 63 -38.25 -44.33 37.71
CA LEU A 63 -38.76 -44.04 36.38
C LEU A 63 -38.36 -42.64 35.92
N GLU A 64 -38.47 -41.65 36.80
CA GLU A 64 -38.03 -40.27 36.52
C GLU A 64 -36.52 -40.21 36.21
N GLN A 65 -35.69 -40.87 37.03
CA GLN A 65 -34.24 -40.97 36.78
C GLN A 65 -33.90 -41.68 35.46
N GLN A 66 -34.63 -42.73 35.10
CA GLN A 66 -34.44 -43.44 33.82
C GLN A 66 -34.81 -42.57 32.61
N LEU A 67 -35.86 -41.77 32.73
CA LEU A 67 -36.27 -40.82 31.68
C LEU A 67 -35.20 -39.73 31.50
N ASP A 68 -34.71 -39.14 32.60
CA ASP A 68 -33.66 -38.11 32.56
C ASP A 68 -32.37 -38.63 31.94
N LEU A 69 -31.91 -39.82 32.35
CA LEU A 69 -30.72 -40.46 31.78
C LEU A 69 -30.89 -40.75 30.28
N ARG A 70 -32.10 -41.13 29.87
CA ARG A 70 -32.41 -41.40 28.46
C ARG A 70 -32.39 -40.11 27.64
N GLU A 71 -32.95 -39.03 28.16
CA GLU A 71 -32.89 -37.72 27.52
C GLU A 71 -31.44 -37.24 27.37
N GLN A 72 -30.63 -37.33 28.42
CA GLN A 72 -29.22 -36.93 28.37
C GLN A 72 -28.43 -37.77 27.36
N LYS A 73 -28.65 -39.08 27.32
CA LYS A 73 -28.02 -39.98 26.33
C LYS A 73 -28.44 -39.61 24.91
N LEU A 74 -29.72 -39.31 24.68
CA LEU A 74 -30.22 -38.90 23.37
C LEU A 74 -29.58 -37.58 22.93
N ARG A 75 -29.51 -36.57 23.80
CA ARG A 75 -28.84 -35.28 23.51
C ARG A 75 -27.38 -35.47 23.15
N LEU A 76 -26.63 -36.25 23.95
CA LEU A 76 -25.22 -36.53 23.69
C LEU A 76 -25.00 -37.25 22.35
N THR A 77 -25.87 -38.21 22.01
CA THR A 77 -25.78 -38.89 20.69
C THR A 77 -26.09 -37.97 19.52
N GLN A 78 -27.03 -37.04 19.67
CA GLN A 78 -27.34 -36.05 18.64
C GLN A 78 -26.17 -35.08 18.44
N GLU A 79 -25.57 -34.58 19.51
CA GLU A 79 -24.39 -33.71 19.46
C GLU A 79 -23.19 -34.41 18.81
N MET A 80 -22.96 -35.69 19.15
CA MET A 80 -21.92 -36.50 18.51
C MET A 80 -22.21 -36.70 17.01
N GLN A 81 -23.47 -36.84 16.60
CA GLN A 81 -23.82 -36.96 15.18
C GLN A 81 -23.62 -35.63 14.44
N ALA A 82 -24.00 -34.50 15.05
CA ALA A 82 -23.83 -33.17 14.46
C ALA A 82 -22.34 -32.84 14.26
N THR A 83 -21.52 -33.07 15.29
CA THR A 83 -20.06 -32.89 15.20
C THR A 83 -19.43 -33.79 14.12
N LYS A 84 -19.86 -35.07 14.03
CA LYS A 84 -19.40 -35.96 12.95
C LYS A 84 -19.77 -35.47 11.55
N GLN A 85 -20.93 -34.84 11.38
CA GLN A 85 -21.36 -34.28 10.09
C GLN A 85 -20.48 -33.08 9.70
N THR A 86 -20.31 -32.10 10.61
CA THR A 86 -19.46 -30.92 10.34
C THR A 86 -18.02 -31.29 9.95
N VAL A 87 -17.43 -32.30 10.60
CA VAL A 87 -16.08 -32.79 10.27
C VAL A 87 -16.03 -33.43 8.88
N ARG A 88 -17.10 -34.12 8.45
CA ARG A 88 -17.19 -34.68 7.09
C ARG A 88 -17.29 -33.58 6.05
N ASP A 89 -18.15 -32.59 6.28
CA ASP A 89 -18.35 -31.47 5.35
C ASP A 89 -17.05 -30.69 5.14
N HIS A 90 -16.32 -30.36 6.21
CA HIS A 90 -15.01 -29.71 6.11
C HIS A 90 -13.97 -30.56 5.37
N ARG A 91 -14.00 -31.89 5.53
CA ARG A 91 -13.09 -32.79 4.81
C ARG A 91 -13.40 -32.80 3.31
N ASP A 92 -14.66 -32.80 2.95
CA ASP A 92 -15.09 -32.76 1.55
C ASP A 92 -14.75 -31.41 0.89
N GLU A 93 -14.89 -30.30 1.62
CA GLU A 93 -14.43 -28.97 1.18
C GLU A 93 -12.92 -28.94 0.91
N GLN A 94 -12.11 -29.49 1.83
CA GLN A 94 -10.66 -29.58 1.65
C GLN A 94 -10.28 -30.41 0.41
N ILE A 95 -10.95 -31.54 0.18
CA ILE A 95 -10.71 -32.39 -1.00
C ILE A 95 -11.08 -31.65 -2.29
N ARG A 96 -12.20 -30.93 -2.32
CA ARG A 96 -12.62 -30.12 -3.48
C ARG A 96 -11.62 -29.00 -3.77
N ALA A 97 -11.15 -28.28 -2.74
CA ALA A 97 -10.14 -27.24 -2.88
C ALA A 97 -8.82 -27.79 -3.42
N ALA A 98 -8.35 -28.92 -2.89
CA ALA A 98 -7.13 -29.58 -3.35
C ALA A 98 -7.23 -30.05 -4.82
N SER A 99 -8.38 -30.58 -5.23
CA SER A 99 -8.64 -30.96 -6.63
C SER A 99 -8.59 -29.75 -7.56
N ARG A 100 -9.21 -28.62 -7.17
CA ARG A 100 -9.18 -27.37 -7.94
C ARG A 100 -7.78 -26.81 -8.07
N LEU A 101 -6.99 -26.84 -6.99
CA LEU A 101 -5.57 -26.43 -7.03
C LEU A 101 -4.76 -27.31 -7.98
N LYS A 102 -4.95 -28.64 -7.94
CA LYS A 102 -4.26 -29.57 -8.84
C LYS A 102 -4.62 -29.32 -10.31
N GLN A 103 -5.88 -29.02 -10.61
CA GLN A 103 -6.32 -28.66 -11.96
C GLN A 103 -5.71 -27.33 -12.46
N LEU A 104 -5.62 -26.32 -11.58
CA LEU A 104 -4.97 -25.05 -11.93
C LEU A 104 -3.47 -25.25 -12.14
N GLN A 105 -2.83 -26.04 -11.29
CA GLN A 105 -1.42 -26.38 -11.42
C GLN A 105 -1.13 -27.14 -12.71
N SER A 106 -1.95 -28.13 -13.09
CA SER A 106 -1.76 -28.84 -14.36
C SER A 106 -1.97 -27.93 -15.58
N LYS A 107 -2.95 -27.01 -15.52
CA LYS A 107 -3.16 -26.02 -16.58
C LYS A 107 -2.02 -25.03 -16.70
N LEU A 108 -1.43 -24.59 -15.58
CA LEU A 108 -0.27 -23.69 -15.60
C LEU A 108 0.99 -24.40 -16.12
N VAL A 109 1.22 -25.64 -15.70
CA VAL A 109 2.37 -26.45 -16.15
C VAL A 109 2.24 -26.84 -17.62
N GLN A 110 1.03 -27.14 -18.10
CA GLN A 110 0.78 -27.42 -19.53
C GLN A 110 0.64 -26.15 -20.37
N GLY A 111 0.35 -24.99 -19.76
CA GLY A 111 0.27 -23.68 -20.41
C GLY A 111 1.60 -22.94 -20.54
N GLY A 112 2.69 -23.46 -19.96
CA GLY A 112 4.02 -22.84 -20.00
C GLY A 112 4.66 -22.76 -21.40
N VAL A 113 4.17 -23.53 -22.38
CA VAL A 113 4.65 -23.46 -23.77
C VAL A 113 4.12 -22.20 -24.46
N ASN A 114 2.88 -21.79 -24.16
CA ASN A 114 2.26 -20.65 -24.82
C ASN A 114 2.68 -19.31 -24.21
N LEU A 115 3.06 -19.25 -22.92
CA LEU A 115 3.57 -18.01 -22.33
C LEU A 115 4.95 -17.64 -22.88
N MET A 116 5.85 -18.61 -23.02
CA MET A 116 7.18 -18.37 -23.61
C MET A 116 7.07 -17.93 -25.07
N GLU A 117 6.20 -18.59 -25.83
CA GLU A 117 5.92 -18.23 -27.23
C GLU A 117 5.26 -16.84 -27.33
N GLN A 118 4.32 -16.50 -26.45
CA GLN A 118 3.75 -15.15 -26.38
C GLN A 118 4.76 -14.07 -25.98
N GLU A 119 5.68 -14.38 -25.06
CA GLU A 119 6.76 -13.46 -24.67
C GLU A 119 7.75 -13.24 -25.83
N GLU A 120 8.09 -14.31 -26.57
CA GLU A 120 8.93 -14.21 -27.77
C GLU A 120 8.22 -13.43 -28.89
N GLU A 121 6.94 -13.68 -29.13
CA GLU A 121 6.13 -12.92 -30.09
C GLU A 121 6.03 -11.43 -29.70
N GLN A 122 5.81 -11.12 -28.42
CA GLN A 122 5.77 -9.74 -27.93
C GLN A 122 7.13 -9.04 -28.07
N ARG A 123 8.24 -9.75 -27.80
CA ARG A 123 9.60 -9.22 -27.99
C ARG A 123 9.93 -8.96 -29.45
N LEU A 124 9.57 -9.89 -30.34
CA LEU A 124 9.75 -9.72 -31.78
C LEU A 124 8.89 -8.57 -32.31
N ALA A 125 7.63 -8.45 -31.86
CA ALA A 125 6.76 -7.33 -32.20
C ALA A 125 7.31 -5.99 -31.69
N ALA A 126 7.83 -5.94 -30.47
CA ALA A 126 8.47 -4.74 -29.92
C ALA A 126 9.71 -4.35 -30.71
N SER A 127 10.59 -5.31 -31.04
CA SER A 127 11.78 -5.08 -31.87
C SER A 127 11.42 -4.55 -33.25
N ALA A 128 10.39 -5.12 -33.89
CA ALA A 128 9.91 -4.66 -35.19
C ALA A 128 9.34 -3.23 -35.13
N MET A 129 8.63 -2.88 -34.05
CA MET A 129 8.16 -1.50 -33.84
C MET A 129 9.30 -0.52 -33.60
N GLU A 130 10.33 -0.92 -32.85
CA GLU A 130 11.53 -0.10 -32.63
C GLU A 130 12.28 0.16 -33.93
N GLU A 131 12.44 -0.86 -34.78
CA GLU A 131 13.04 -0.74 -36.11
C GLU A 131 12.23 0.20 -37.01
N GLU A 132 10.89 0.06 -37.04
CA GLU A 132 10.02 0.96 -37.81
C GLU A 132 10.11 2.41 -37.32
N ILE A 133 10.16 2.63 -36.01
CA ILE A 133 10.33 3.97 -35.42
C ILE A 133 11.70 4.54 -35.81
N ALA A 134 12.76 3.72 -35.78
CA ALA A 134 14.10 4.15 -36.17
C ALA A 134 14.18 4.53 -37.65
N GLU A 135 13.56 3.74 -38.53
CA GLU A 135 13.47 4.04 -39.96
C GLU A 135 12.70 5.33 -40.23
N ARG A 136 11.55 5.52 -39.57
CA ARG A 136 10.77 6.77 -39.68
C ARG A 136 11.58 7.98 -39.20
N LYS A 137 12.25 7.88 -38.06
CA LYS A 137 13.13 8.95 -37.55
C LYS A 137 14.25 9.28 -38.53
N ARG A 138 14.84 8.26 -39.16
CA ARG A 138 15.89 8.45 -40.15
C ARG A 138 15.35 9.16 -41.40
N GLN A 139 14.20 8.73 -41.91
CA GLN A 139 13.54 9.39 -43.05
C GLN A 139 13.17 10.85 -42.72
N GLU A 140 12.69 11.11 -41.52
CA GLU A 140 12.37 12.46 -41.05
C GLU A 140 13.63 13.34 -40.98
N GLN A 141 14.75 12.81 -40.47
CA GLN A 141 16.04 13.52 -40.47
C GLN A 141 16.57 13.78 -41.87
N GLU A 142 16.45 12.81 -42.79
CA GLU A 142 16.86 12.98 -44.19
C GLU A 142 16.03 14.08 -44.86
N LEU A 143 14.70 14.09 -44.66
CA LEU A 143 13.81 15.13 -45.17
C LEU A 143 14.12 16.51 -44.58
N LEU A 144 14.41 16.60 -43.27
CA LEU A 144 14.80 17.86 -42.63
C LEU A 144 16.11 18.39 -43.21
N SER A 145 17.11 17.53 -43.39
CA SER A 145 18.40 17.91 -43.98
C SER A 145 18.24 18.36 -45.44
N GLU A 146 17.39 17.70 -46.22
CA GLU A 146 17.06 18.11 -47.59
C GLU A 146 16.38 19.49 -47.61
N GLN A 147 15.41 19.73 -46.72
CA GLN A 147 14.77 21.04 -46.60
C GLN A 147 15.76 22.14 -46.22
N GLU A 148 16.68 21.88 -45.29
CA GLU A 148 17.73 22.83 -44.91
C GLU A 148 18.66 23.17 -46.08
N LEU A 149 19.10 22.16 -46.84
CA LEU A 149 19.91 22.33 -48.04
C LEU A 149 19.17 23.10 -49.14
N GLU A 150 17.88 22.81 -49.35
CA GLU A 150 17.05 23.56 -50.29
C GLU A 150 16.87 25.01 -49.86
N GLU A 151 16.65 25.27 -48.57
CA GLU A 151 16.57 26.63 -48.05
C GLU A 151 17.89 27.39 -48.23
N GLU A 152 19.03 26.75 -47.96
CA GLU A 152 20.36 27.34 -48.14
C GLU A 152 20.65 27.62 -49.62
N ALA A 153 20.32 26.67 -50.52
CA ALA A 153 20.46 26.84 -51.95
C ALA A 153 19.57 27.96 -52.49
N ARG A 154 18.32 28.08 -52.02
CA ARG A 154 17.43 29.20 -52.37
C ARG A 154 17.97 30.54 -51.87
N LEU A 155 18.57 30.56 -50.68
CA LEU A 155 19.19 31.76 -50.11
C LEU A 155 20.48 32.18 -50.83
N GLY A 156 21.18 31.25 -51.50
CA GLY A 156 22.38 31.50 -52.31
C GLY A 156 22.09 31.86 -53.77
N MET A 157 21.05 31.28 -54.38
CA MET A 157 20.65 31.63 -55.76
C MET A 157 20.08 33.06 -55.87
N GLU A 158 19.60 33.64 -54.76
CA GLU A 158 19.18 35.05 -54.71
C GLU A 158 20.34 36.04 -54.95
N GLU A 159 21.62 35.64 -55.05
CA GLU A 159 22.76 36.57 -55.15
C GLU A 159 22.98 37.25 -56.52
N HIS A 160 22.24 36.86 -57.56
CA HIS A 160 22.29 37.54 -58.87
C HIS A 160 21.18 38.58 -59.01
N TYR A 161 21.43 39.81 -58.55
CA TYR A 161 20.49 40.92 -58.67
C TYR A 161 20.69 41.71 -59.97
N ASN A 162 19.60 42.08 -60.66
CA ASN A 162 19.66 42.85 -61.90
C ASN A 162 19.67 44.38 -61.66
N SER A 163 19.48 44.82 -60.40
CA SER A 163 19.48 46.22 -59.99
C SER A 163 19.85 46.39 -58.50
N LEU A 164 20.49 47.51 -58.15
CA LEU A 164 20.86 47.85 -56.77
C LEU A 164 19.63 47.95 -55.84
N GLN A 165 18.49 48.40 -56.38
CA GLN A 165 17.23 48.49 -55.63
C GLN A 165 16.69 47.08 -55.28
N GLU A 166 16.80 46.14 -56.23
CA GLU A 166 16.37 44.75 -56.07
C GLU A 166 17.27 44.02 -55.06
N GLU A 167 18.57 44.29 -55.08
CA GLU A 167 19.53 43.81 -54.09
C GLU A 167 19.20 44.29 -52.67
N ALA A 168 18.88 45.58 -52.50
CA ALA A 168 18.51 46.14 -51.20
C ALA A 168 17.21 45.51 -50.66
N ASP A 169 16.21 45.33 -51.52
CA ASP A 169 14.94 44.70 -51.15
C ASP A 169 15.11 43.22 -50.79
N ALA A 170 15.92 42.47 -51.56
CA ALA A 170 16.21 41.08 -51.28
C ALA A 170 17.01 40.88 -50.00
N LYS A 171 18.06 41.69 -49.77
CA LYS A 171 18.80 41.68 -48.50
C LYS A 171 17.90 42.04 -47.32
N THR A 172 16.97 42.97 -47.48
CA THR A 172 15.98 43.31 -46.44
C THR A 172 15.04 42.13 -46.14
N ARG A 173 14.62 41.38 -47.16
CA ARG A 173 13.81 40.16 -46.98
C ARG A 173 14.61 39.05 -46.30
N LYS A 174 15.86 38.83 -46.69
CA LYS A 174 16.78 37.86 -46.05
C LYS A 174 17.02 38.22 -44.59
N LEU A 175 17.25 39.50 -44.28
CA LEU A 175 17.39 39.98 -42.91
C LEU A 175 16.11 39.74 -42.08
N LYS A 176 14.92 40.02 -42.63
CA LYS A 176 13.65 39.73 -41.95
C LYS A 176 13.46 38.24 -41.66
N LYS A 177 13.80 37.36 -42.61
CA LYS A 177 13.75 35.90 -42.42
C LYS A 177 14.72 35.46 -41.31
N LEU A 178 15.98 35.89 -41.38
CA LEU A 178 17.00 35.57 -40.37
C LEU A 178 16.64 36.11 -38.99
N TRP A 179 16.08 37.32 -38.92
CA TRP A 179 15.60 37.89 -37.67
C TRP A 179 14.45 37.08 -37.07
N GLY A 180 13.54 36.58 -37.90
CA GLY A 180 12.49 35.65 -37.49
C GLY A 180 13.06 34.35 -36.93
N LYS A 181 14.02 33.73 -37.63
CA LYS A 181 14.73 32.53 -37.15
C LYS A 181 15.46 32.78 -35.83
N TYR A 182 16.16 33.92 -35.71
CA TYR A 182 16.83 34.33 -34.48
C TYR A 182 15.86 34.50 -33.31
N LYS A 183 14.72 35.17 -33.54
CA LYS A 183 13.70 35.36 -32.50
C LYS A 183 13.02 34.05 -32.11
N GLY A 184 12.81 33.14 -33.06
CA GLY A 184 12.34 31.77 -32.79
C GLY A 184 13.32 31.02 -31.88
N ALA A 185 14.60 30.95 -32.28
CA ALA A 185 15.64 30.30 -31.49
C ALA A 185 15.82 30.96 -30.10
N GLN A 186 15.69 32.29 -30.00
CA GLN A 186 15.73 32.99 -28.71
C GLN A 186 14.57 32.57 -27.80
N ALA A 187 13.36 32.40 -28.35
CA ALA A 187 12.21 31.92 -27.60
C ALA A 187 12.38 30.45 -27.17
N GLU A 188 12.86 29.59 -28.07
CA GLU A 188 13.16 28.19 -27.75
C GLU A 188 14.18 28.05 -26.61
N VAL A 189 15.24 28.87 -26.62
CA VAL A 189 16.21 28.90 -25.51
C VAL A 189 15.55 29.31 -24.20
N ALA A 190 14.66 30.31 -24.22
CA ALA A 190 13.95 30.75 -23.01
C ALA A 190 12.99 29.66 -22.48
N ASP A 191 12.28 28.97 -23.37
CA ASP A 191 11.39 27.86 -23.02
C ASP A 191 12.19 26.70 -22.40
N LEU A 192 13.31 26.30 -23.02
CA LEU A 192 14.22 25.27 -22.49
C LEU A 192 14.79 25.63 -21.12
N GLN A 193 15.16 26.90 -20.91
CA GLN A 193 15.64 27.38 -19.62
C GLN A 193 14.54 27.31 -18.54
N ALA A 194 13.31 27.66 -18.89
CA ALA A 194 12.16 27.57 -17.98
C ALA A 194 11.84 26.12 -17.62
N GLU A 195 11.89 25.19 -18.58
CA GLU A 195 11.74 23.76 -18.34
C GLU A 195 12.84 23.22 -17.43
N PHE A 196 14.09 23.51 -17.73
CA PHE A 196 15.23 23.10 -16.90
C PHE A 196 15.12 23.61 -15.46
N GLN A 197 14.65 24.84 -15.28
CA GLN A 197 14.46 25.41 -13.94
C GLN A 197 13.35 24.69 -13.16
N ARG A 198 12.25 24.30 -13.82
CA ARG A 198 11.19 23.49 -13.20
C ARG A 198 11.70 22.10 -12.81
N GLU A 199 12.41 21.42 -13.72
CA GLU A 199 12.99 20.10 -13.42
C GLU A 199 13.96 20.16 -12.25
N LYS A 200 14.79 21.21 -12.20
CA LYS A 200 15.69 21.45 -11.08
C LYS A 200 14.92 21.65 -9.77
N GLU A 201 13.82 22.40 -9.78
CA GLU A 201 12.96 22.57 -8.61
C GLU A 201 12.35 21.25 -8.13
N ASP A 202 11.82 20.44 -9.05
CA ASP A 202 11.25 19.12 -8.75
C ASP A 202 12.29 18.16 -8.13
N ILE A 203 13.51 18.16 -8.67
CA ILE A 203 14.63 17.37 -8.13
C ILE A 203 14.99 17.88 -6.73
N LEU A 204 15.09 19.19 -6.53
CA LEU A 204 15.41 19.77 -5.23
C LEU A 204 14.33 19.46 -4.18
N ASP A 205 13.06 19.49 -4.56
CA ASP A 205 11.96 19.12 -3.67
C ASP A 205 11.98 17.65 -3.31
N THR A 206 12.31 16.77 -4.27
CA THR A 206 12.55 15.35 -4.00
C THR A 206 13.70 15.14 -3.01
N ILE A 207 14.82 15.85 -3.19
CA ILE A 207 15.95 15.80 -2.25
C ILE A 207 15.55 16.27 -0.85
N ARG A 208 14.77 17.36 -0.75
CA ARG A 208 14.28 17.89 0.54
C ARG A 208 13.36 16.88 1.23
N GLU A 209 12.43 16.26 0.50
CA GLU A 209 11.54 15.22 1.02
C GLU A 209 12.33 14.02 1.54
N LEU A 210 13.21 13.45 0.70
CA LEU A 210 14.03 12.31 1.07
C LEU A 210 14.94 12.61 2.27
N SER A 211 15.52 13.81 2.32
CA SER A 211 16.32 14.27 3.46
C SER A 211 15.50 14.35 4.74
N ARG A 212 14.25 14.84 4.67
CA ARG A 212 13.35 14.88 5.83
C ARG A 212 13.00 13.48 6.31
N GLN A 213 12.66 12.58 5.39
CA GLN A 213 12.36 11.18 5.71
C GLN A 213 13.57 10.46 6.31
N LEU A 214 14.77 10.68 5.77
CA LEU A 214 16.00 10.10 6.28
C LEU A 214 16.30 10.60 7.70
N LYS A 215 16.22 11.92 7.95
CA LYS A 215 16.38 12.49 9.29
C LYS A 215 15.35 11.94 10.28
N LEU A 216 14.08 11.81 9.86
CA LEU A 216 13.03 11.20 10.70
C LEU A 216 13.38 9.75 11.06
N LYS A 217 13.78 8.93 10.07
CA LYS A 217 14.18 7.54 10.29
C LYS A 217 15.40 7.46 11.21
N GLN A 218 16.40 8.33 11.03
CA GLN A 218 17.57 8.42 11.90
C GLN A 218 17.19 8.75 13.35
N LEU A 219 16.30 9.73 13.56
CA LEU A 219 15.80 10.10 14.88
C LEU A 219 15.08 8.94 15.58
N ILE A 220 14.23 8.21 14.83
CA ILE A 220 13.56 7.01 15.35
C ILE A 220 14.60 5.95 15.72
N MET A 221 15.59 5.70 14.86
CA MET A 221 16.66 4.75 15.15
C MET A 221 17.46 5.14 16.40
N SER A 222 17.87 6.40 16.54
CA SER A 222 18.66 6.85 17.69
C SER A 222 17.87 6.84 19.01
N SER A 223 16.56 7.02 18.96
CA SER A 223 15.68 7.00 20.14
C SER A 223 15.42 5.59 20.65
N PHE A 224 15.21 4.62 19.74
CA PHE A 224 14.75 3.26 20.09
C PHE A 224 15.83 2.18 20.01
N ILE A 225 16.96 2.42 19.32
CA ILE A 225 18.00 1.43 19.07
C ILE A 225 19.34 1.95 19.60
N PRO A 226 19.98 1.25 20.54
CA PRO A 226 21.33 1.60 20.98
C PRO A 226 22.33 1.59 19.80
N LEU A 227 23.20 2.60 19.73
CA LEU A 227 24.17 2.79 18.64
C LEU A 227 25.00 1.52 18.36
N GLU A 228 25.43 0.82 19.40
CA GLU A 228 26.16 -0.46 19.30
C GLU A 228 25.42 -1.55 18.51
N GLN A 229 24.09 -1.60 18.62
CA GLN A 229 23.28 -2.56 17.90
C GLN A 229 23.07 -2.12 16.45
N LEU A 230 22.90 -0.82 16.22
CA LEU A 230 22.80 -0.24 14.87
C LEU A 230 24.07 -0.54 14.05
N SER A 231 25.26 -0.27 14.59
CA SER A 231 26.53 -0.56 13.91
C SER A 231 26.75 -2.06 13.67
N LYS A 232 26.15 -2.94 14.48
CA LYS A 232 26.16 -4.38 14.19
C LYS A 232 25.20 -4.73 13.07
N ILE A 233 24.05 -4.07 12.95
CA ILE A 233 23.08 -4.29 11.87
C ILE A 233 23.68 -3.82 10.55
N GLU A 234 24.24 -2.61 10.48
CA GLU A 234 24.87 -2.05 9.28
C GLU A 234 26.02 -2.94 8.76
N ARG A 235 26.88 -3.46 9.63
CA ARG A 235 27.94 -4.39 9.23
C ARG A 235 27.44 -5.72 8.67
N ARG A 236 26.18 -6.07 8.92
CA ARG A 236 25.54 -7.32 8.48
C ARG A 236 24.51 -7.08 7.39
N SER A 237 24.28 -5.83 6.96
CA SER A 237 23.38 -5.53 5.85
C SER A 237 24.13 -5.67 4.53
N GLU A 238 23.59 -6.49 3.66
CA GLU A 238 24.08 -6.75 2.31
C GLU A 238 23.00 -6.28 1.33
N TRP A 239 23.42 -5.59 0.27
CA TRP A 239 22.53 -5.19 -0.80
C TRP A 239 22.33 -6.36 -1.77
N ASP A 240 21.07 -6.69 -2.07
CA ASP A 240 20.73 -7.74 -3.02
C ASP A 240 20.28 -7.10 -4.34
N GLU A 241 21.17 -7.12 -5.33
CA GLU A 241 20.94 -6.53 -6.66
C GLU A 241 19.77 -7.17 -7.42
N ALA A 242 19.52 -8.46 -7.22
CA ALA A 242 18.48 -9.19 -7.95
C ALA A 242 17.06 -8.86 -7.45
N THR A 243 16.94 -8.39 -6.22
CA THR A 243 15.65 -8.01 -5.62
C THR A 243 15.56 -6.54 -5.23
N GLU A 244 16.60 -5.76 -5.53
CA GLU A 244 16.72 -4.32 -5.20
C GLU A 244 16.36 -4.02 -3.73
N THR A 245 16.78 -4.90 -2.81
CA THR A 245 16.45 -4.77 -1.38
C THR A 245 17.66 -5.03 -0.48
N TRP A 246 17.70 -4.31 0.64
CA TRP A 246 18.66 -4.60 1.71
C TRP A 246 18.26 -5.88 2.45
N ARG A 247 19.20 -6.81 2.58
CA ARG A 247 19.05 -8.05 3.36
C ARG A 247 20.02 -8.05 4.53
N ILE A 248 19.52 -8.40 5.72
CA ILE A 248 20.37 -8.55 6.89
C ILE A 248 20.83 -10.01 6.95
N ALA A 249 22.14 -10.23 6.80
CA ALA A 249 22.73 -11.55 6.89
C ALA A 249 22.41 -12.20 8.24
N ARG A 250 22.03 -13.49 8.21
CA ARG A 250 21.82 -14.32 9.40
C ARG A 250 20.68 -13.85 10.31
N ILE A 251 19.70 -13.12 9.77
CA ILE A 251 18.52 -12.63 10.52
C ILE A 251 17.72 -13.75 11.19
N GLN A 252 17.73 -14.97 10.64
CA GLN A 252 17.12 -16.17 11.21
C GLN A 252 17.66 -16.56 12.60
N TYR A 253 18.87 -16.12 12.96
CA TYR A 253 19.46 -16.34 14.28
C TYR A 253 19.18 -15.19 15.26
N ALA A 254 18.46 -14.15 14.84
CA ALA A 254 18.02 -13.08 15.72
C ALA A 254 17.01 -13.60 16.75
N GLY A 255 17.12 -13.10 17.98
CA GLY A 255 16.33 -13.59 19.13
C GLY A 255 14.82 -13.61 18.89
N ASN A 256 14.27 -12.67 18.10
CA ASN A 256 12.84 -12.61 17.79
C ASN A 256 12.36 -13.83 16.98
N ALA A 257 13.15 -14.30 16.01
CA ALA A 257 12.84 -15.49 15.22
C ALA A 257 13.00 -16.79 16.04
N MET A 258 13.96 -16.81 16.96
CA MET A 258 14.21 -17.95 17.85
C MET A 258 13.22 -18.04 19.03
N ARG A 259 12.60 -16.92 19.44
CA ARG A 259 11.65 -16.86 20.56
C ARG A 259 10.35 -17.59 20.25
N HIS A 260 9.93 -17.61 18.99
CA HIS A 260 8.72 -18.32 18.55
C HIS A 260 8.79 -19.85 18.72
N LYS A 261 9.99 -20.40 18.97
CA LYS A 261 10.22 -21.83 19.24
C LYS A 261 10.31 -22.19 20.73
N ARG A 262 10.36 -21.21 21.64
CA ARG A 262 10.22 -21.49 23.08
C ARG A 262 8.74 -21.66 23.37
N ARG A 263 8.28 -22.92 23.31
CA ARG A 263 7.00 -23.34 23.88
C ARG A 263 6.86 -22.73 25.27
N ASP A 264 5.73 -22.09 25.54
CA ASP A 264 5.37 -21.67 26.89
C ASP A 264 5.54 -22.88 27.83
N PRO A 265 6.25 -22.75 28.96
CA PRO A 265 6.26 -23.83 29.95
C PRO A 265 4.82 -24.09 30.41
N PRO A 266 4.44 -25.35 30.68
CA PRO A 266 3.08 -25.66 31.09
C PRO A 266 2.75 -24.85 32.36
N ARG A 267 1.70 -24.04 32.27
CA ARG A 267 1.16 -23.25 33.37
C ARG A 267 0.71 -24.20 34.47
N SER A 268 1.55 -24.41 35.50
CA SER A 268 1.17 -25.14 36.70
C SER A 268 0.14 -24.32 37.51
N PRO A 269 -0.83 -24.97 38.16
CA PRO A 269 -1.91 -24.28 38.85
C PRO A 269 -1.40 -23.64 40.15
N GLU A 270 -1.80 -22.39 40.30
CA GLU A 270 -1.93 -21.58 41.51
C GLU A 270 -1.28 -22.07 42.80
N THR A 271 -0.18 -21.43 43.17
CA THR A 271 0.13 -21.11 44.58
C THR A 271 0.65 -19.67 44.61
N GLY A 272 -0.14 -18.79 45.23
CA GLY A 272 0.20 -17.38 45.36
C GLY A 272 1.25 -17.16 46.44
N VAL A 273 2.35 -16.48 46.10
CA VAL A 273 3.16 -15.69 47.04
C VAL A 273 3.85 -14.54 46.28
N ASN A 274 3.40 -13.32 46.56
CA ASN A 274 4.08 -12.02 46.54
C ASN A 274 5.32 -11.82 45.62
N SER A 275 5.14 -11.04 44.54
CA SER A 275 6.23 -10.41 43.81
C SER A 275 6.35 -8.93 44.22
N PRO A 276 7.50 -8.45 44.73
CA PRO A 276 7.66 -7.05 45.11
C PRO A 276 7.89 -6.19 43.86
N THR A 277 7.04 -5.17 43.72
CA THR A 277 7.19 -4.06 42.79
C THR A 277 8.52 -3.34 43.03
N SER A 278 9.51 -3.63 42.19
CA SER A 278 10.75 -2.84 42.12
C SER A 278 10.46 -1.51 41.42
N ARG A 279 10.07 -0.51 42.21
CA ARG A 279 10.28 0.90 41.89
C ARG A 279 11.79 1.14 41.94
N ARG A 280 12.47 1.03 40.80
CA ARG A 280 13.81 1.60 40.65
C ARG A 280 13.62 3.07 40.31
N GLY A 281 13.86 3.93 41.30
CA GLY A 281 13.96 5.37 41.12
C GLY A 281 15.05 5.69 40.12
N LEU A 282 14.72 6.54 39.15
CA LEU A 282 15.70 7.22 38.33
C LEU A 282 16.10 8.48 39.09
N ASP A 283 17.29 8.35 39.67
CA ASP A 283 18.11 9.37 40.27
C ASP A 283 18.30 10.56 39.31
N SER A 284 18.27 11.76 39.89
CA SER A 284 18.42 13.03 39.18
C SER A 284 19.86 13.50 39.32
N GLY A 285 20.53 13.75 38.19
CA GLY A 285 21.82 14.45 38.16
C GLY A 285 22.88 13.74 37.32
N ASP A 286 23.53 14.49 36.43
CA ASP A 286 24.69 14.11 35.60
C ASP A 286 24.46 13.21 34.36
N GLY A 287 23.41 13.48 33.59
CA GLY A 287 23.41 13.20 32.14
C GLY A 287 23.91 14.41 31.34
N PRO A 288 24.65 14.23 30.23
CA PRO A 288 25.03 15.34 29.36
C PRO A 288 23.78 16.14 28.93
N PRO A 289 23.89 17.48 28.79
CA PRO A 289 22.73 18.31 28.49
C PRO A 289 22.06 17.81 27.20
N LEU A 290 20.74 17.67 27.25
CA LEU A 290 19.95 17.30 26.09
C LEU A 290 20.22 18.32 24.97
N PRO A 291 20.47 17.86 23.73
CA PRO A 291 20.70 18.75 22.60
C PRO A 291 19.50 19.67 22.43
N ASP A 292 19.77 20.96 22.27
CA ASP A 292 18.75 21.99 22.08
C ASP A 292 18.09 21.78 20.72
N VAL A 293 16.98 21.05 20.74
CA VAL A 293 16.17 20.73 19.56
C VAL A 293 15.72 22.02 18.85
N ALA A 294 15.58 23.15 19.57
CA ALA A 294 15.24 24.43 18.95
C ALA A 294 16.38 25.00 18.09
N ALA A 295 17.64 24.78 18.47
CA ALA A 295 18.81 25.21 17.69
C ALA A 295 19.05 24.29 16.47
N GLU A 296 18.77 22.98 16.57
CA GLU A 296 18.83 22.08 15.41
C GLU A 296 17.69 22.34 14.41
N LEU A 297 16.52 22.77 14.91
CA LEU A 297 15.37 23.14 14.09
C LEU A 297 15.49 24.53 13.44
N SER A 298 16.42 25.40 13.85
CA SER A 298 16.61 26.70 13.18
C SER A 298 17.19 26.55 11.76
N SER A 299 17.71 25.36 11.42
CA SER A 299 18.16 24.98 10.08
C SER A 299 17.00 24.52 9.15
N VAL A 300 15.77 24.48 9.65
CA VAL A 300 14.58 23.91 8.97
C VAL A 300 13.91 24.89 7.99
N PHE A 301 14.38 26.13 7.90
CA PHE A 301 13.89 27.08 6.90
C PHE A 301 15.03 27.63 6.03
N PHE A 302 15.66 26.74 5.26
CA PHE A 302 16.39 27.17 4.07
C PHE A 302 15.37 27.32 2.93
N SER A 303 14.53 28.35 3.00
CA SER A 303 13.98 28.93 1.77
C SER A 303 15.20 29.30 0.93
N TYR A 304 15.25 28.85 -0.32
CA TYR A 304 16.24 29.32 -1.27
C TYR A 304 16.23 30.85 -1.23
N GLN A 305 17.22 31.44 -0.57
CA GLN A 305 17.50 32.85 -0.76
C GLN A 305 18.32 32.86 -2.05
N PRO A 306 17.71 33.26 -3.18
CA PRO A 306 18.49 33.46 -4.40
C PRO A 306 19.69 34.35 -4.05
N ASP A 307 20.86 33.93 -4.51
CA ASP A 307 22.12 34.61 -4.23
C ASP A 307 21.94 36.10 -4.63
N PRO A 308 22.03 37.06 -3.69
CA PRO A 308 21.68 38.46 -3.98
C PRO A 308 22.54 39.06 -5.09
N ALA A 309 23.73 38.50 -5.34
CA ALA A 309 24.56 38.86 -6.48
C ALA A 309 23.93 38.44 -7.82
N ALA A 310 23.35 37.24 -7.90
CA ALA A 310 22.72 36.73 -9.11
C ALA A 310 21.42 37.50 -9.46
N LEU A 311 20.63 37.87 -8.46
CA LEU A 311 19.46 38.74 -8.66
C LEU A 311 19.85 40.15 -9.13
N ALA A 312 20.91 40.72 -8.56
CA ALA A 312 21.40 42.04 -8.98
C ALA A 312 21.93 42.02 -10.42
N GLU A 313 22.57 40.92 -10.85
CA GLU A 313 22.99 40.73 -12.24
C GLU A 313 21.79 40.59 -13.18
N GLU A 314 20.75 39.86 -12.78
CA GLU A 314 19.53 39.67 -13.57
C GLU A 314 18.70 40.97 -13.69
N GLU A 315 18.56 41.73 -12.60
CA GLU A 315 17.93 43.05 -12.59
C GLU A 315 18.72 44.06 -13.44
N ALA A 316 20.06 44.04 -13.37
CA ALA A 316 20.91 44.89 -14.19
C ALA A 316 20.80 44.53 -15.68
N ALA A 317 20.71 43.24 -16.02
CA ALA A 317 20.52 42.80 -17.40
C ALA A 317 19.14 43.22 -17.96
N LEU A 318 18.08 43.09 -17.17
CA LEU A 318 16.73 43.55 -17.54
C LEU A 318 16.67 45.08 -17.70
N SER A 319 17.33 45.83 -16.81
CA SER A 319 17.44 47.28 -16.92
C SER A 319 18.21 47.70 -18.18
N ALA A 320 19.32 47.02 -18.49
CA ALA A 320 20.10 47.30 -19.69
C ALA A 320 19.31 46.99 -20.98
N GLU A 321 18.50 45.93 -20.99
CA GLU A 321 17.64 45.61 -22.14
C GLU A 321 16.52 46.65 -22.32
N GLN A 322 15.92 47.13 -21.23
CA GLN A 322 14.93 48.21 -21.25
C GLN A 322 15.53 49.54 -21.72
N GLU A 323 16.75 49.88 -21.29
CA GLU A 323 17.47 51.07 -21.74
C GLU A 323 17.80 50.98 -23.24
N ALA A 324 18.29 49.84 -23.72
CA ALA A 324 18.53 49.62 -25.14
C ALA A 324 17.25 49.74 -25.98
N ALA A 325 16.12 49.21 -25.49
CA ALA A 325 14.82 49.35 -26.15
C ALA A 325 14.36 50.82 -26.21
N ASN A 326 14.53 51.57 -25.12
CA ASN A 326 14.20 52.99 -25.06
C ASN A 326 15.10 53.83 -25.99
N GLU A 327 16.39 53.51 -26.09
CA GLU A 327 17.30 54.17 -27.03
C GLU A 327 16.91 53.92 -28.49
N VAL A 328 16.52 52.68 -28.83
CA VAL A 328 16.03 52.35 -30.17
C VAL A 328 14.75 53.14 -30.48
N GLU A 329 13.82 53.24 -29.52
CA GLU A 329 12.59 54.02 -29.70
C GLU A 329 12.89 55.51 -29.86
N LEU A 330 13.80 56.07 -29.05
CA LEU A 330 14.24 57.46 -29.13
C LEU A 330 14.90 57.74 -30.49
N ALA A 331 15.74 56.84 -30.97
CA ALA A 331 16.37 56.96 -32.29
C ALA A 331 15.33 56.91 -33.42
N GLN A 332 14.30 56.07 -33.30
CA GLN A 332 13.19 56.05 -34.26
C GLN A 332 12.39 57.36 -34.24
N ARG A 333 12.07 57.89 -33.06
CA ARG A 333 11.38 59.19 -32.91
C ARG A 333 12.23 60.34 -33.46
N SER A 334 13.54 60.34 -33.21
CA SER A 334 14.46 61.35 -33.75
C SER A 334 14.50 61.31 -35.29
N ARG A 335 14.58 60.12 -35.88
CA ARG A 335 14.54 59.95 -37.35
C ARG A 335 13.20 60.43 -37.94
N MET A 336 12.09 60.18 -37.26
CA MET A 336 10.77 60.68 -37.68
C MET A 336 10.69 62.20 -37.60
N ASN A 337 11.21 62.80 -36.54
CA ASN A 337 11.27 64.26 -36.40
C ASN A 337 12.14 64.89 -37.48
N GLU A 338 13.33 64.36 -37.76
CA GLU A 338 14.18 64.83 -38.85
C GLU A 338 13.50 64.72 -40.22
N MET A 339 12.73 63.65 -40.45
CA MET A 339 11.96 63.49 -41.68
C MET A 339 10.87 64.56 -41.81
N GLN A 340 10.13 64.82 -40.73
CA GLN A 340 9.11 65.87 -40.70
C GLN A 340 9.70 67.27 -40.88
N GLU A 341 10.86 67.53 -40.28
CA GLU A 341 11.55 68.82 -40.43
C GLU A 341 12.06 69.03 -41.86
N ARG A 342 12.58 67.97 -42.50
CA ARG A 342 12.94 68.00 -43.93
C ARG A 342 11.73 68.24 -44.82
N GLN A 343 10.58 67.67 -44.49
CA GLN A 343 9.34 67.91 -45.23
C GLN A 343 8.85 69.36 -45.05
N ARG A 344 8.91 69.91 -43.83
CA ARG A 344 8.60 71.33 -43.59
C ARG A 344 9.53 72.26 -44.34
N ARG A 345 10.85 72.05 -44.28
CA ARG A 345 11.82 72.88 -45.03
C ARG A 345 11.60 72.81 -46.54
N ARG A 346 11.19 71.65 -47.07
CA ARG A 346 10.79 71.51 -48.48
C ARG A 346 9.51 72.28 -48.81
N GLN A 347 8.51 72.25 -47.92
CA GLN A 347 7.28 73.03 -48.09
C GLN A 347 7.57 74.54 -48.03
N GLU A 348 8.36 74.99 -47.06
CA GLU A 348 8.79 76.38 -46.94
C GLU A 348 9.60 76.85 -48.15
N GLN A 349 10.52 76.02 -48.68
CA GLN A 349 11.24 76.32 -49.92
C GLN A 349 10.30 76.40 -51.13
N SER A 350 9.36 75.46 -51.23
CA SER A 350 8.32 75.48 -52.27
C SER A 350 7.45 76.74 -52.21
N GLU A 351 7.09 77.19 -51.00
CA GLU A 351 6.31 78.41 -50.79
C GLU A 351 7.13 79.67 -51.12
N LEU A 352 8.40 79.71 -50.73
CA LEU A 352 9.30 80.82 -51.07
C LEU A 352 9.56 80.93 -52.58
N ASP A 353 9.77 79.81 -53.26
CA ASP A 353 9.92 79.77 -54.72
C ASP A 353 8.63 80.22 -55.43
N ALA A 354 7.45 79.88 -54.89
CA ALA A 354 6.17 80.34 -55.41
C ALA A 354 5.95 81.85 -55.22
N VAL A 355 6.50 82.44 -54.15
CA VAL A 355 6.41 83.90 -53.86
C VAL A 355 7.44 84.72 -54.63
N MET A 356 8.66 84.19 -54.86
CA MET A 356 9.72 84.86 -55.61
C MET A 356 9.62 84.68 -57.15
N GLY A 357 8.74 83.79 -57.61
CA GLY A 357 8.47 83.52 -59.03
C GLY A 357 7.43 84.44 -59.70
N LEU A 358 6.97 85.49 -59.01
CA LEU A 358 6.16 86.60 -59.54
C LEU A 358 7.04 87.86 -59.64
#